data_AF-A0A9Q9X038-F1
#
_entry.id   AF-A0A9Q9X038-F1
#
_cell.length_a   1.000
_cell.length_b   1.000
_cell.length_c   1.000
_cell.angle_alpha   90.00
_cell.angle_beta   90.00
_cell.angle_gamma   90.00
#
_symmetry.space_group_name_H-M   'P 1'
#
loop_
_entity.id
_entity.type
_entity.pdbx_description
1 polymer ?
#
loop_
_entity_poly.entity_id
_entity_poly.type
_entity_poly.pdbx_seq_one_letter_code
_entity_poly.pdbx_strand_id
1 'polypeptide(L)'
;MASFKLRVIWGDDNSQRLTFSDGMPASLNVLSKKIENECGLQGQQFRLQYMDKDFNEFMNLTSVSDLTDKDTVRVVFFTSRSSSSSHMPDEFSPLAHCNSSESCDADNENSSAETSDADILSSSTSARSSLWPTPFILPRFSYDVQLKLNHGNSAFRNNGQFLIPDPKLKSGILDALAEEIINYKAYPSDSEFSDVAKALVAKHPCLKEQGSASGYSGWKMSLKFKLANYRSKLRRLGCPEVTVNALKHKPEGKHSPAFGVKKPKKAEVNYCPVFPAGETAESQEKMRVELLAEQKKRNNDETVRKMMDMTFAYRRHEVVHDSPLVADFRSRWPALFQVREINAEFRRITTLPLQSKFLSQLDWFSDDLLKVFTKKGGVVRKRIQDVMVPMSQKATIETKRECILKGLCIYLNEDPQDLVREYLDVDFASNEADIKKTVLGIYVVKHEFADTTEDPEDIGIVLEGVEVLSGLGNVALATAMLLGLIYSLNLTYPQELHYTFEVLQKIILELDSHKLSCQSTGTENKTLHLESVSGAVFEGPFVFKLYAISHVCTFLSRGHLIFQNFGLLVQLNVYHVYKYEQESMQFIKCVCPFLN
;
A
#
# COMPACT_ATOMS: atom_id res chain seq x y z
N MET A 1 -7.54 -48.07 -22.53
CA MET A 1 -7.71 -46.71 -21.97
C MET A 1 -6.33 -46.11 -21.76
N ALA A 2 -6.17 -44.79 -21.96
CA ALA A 2 -4.87 -44.14 -21.74
C ALA A 2 -4.54 -44.13 -20.23
N SER A 3 -3.30 -44.45 -19.87
CA SER A 3 -2.85 -44.39 -18.47
C SER A 3 -2.90 -42.95 -17.96
N PHE A 4 -3.47 -42.73 -16.78
CA PHE A 4 -3.55 -41.41 -16.15
C PHE A 4 -2.46 -41.26 -15.08
N LYS A 5 -1.65 -40.21 -15.17
CA LYS A 5 -0.47 -39.99 -14.33
C LYS A 5 -0.62 -38.70 -13.53
N LEU A 6 -0.19 -38.70 -12.28
CA LEU A 6 -0.15 -37.51 -11.42
C LEU A 6 1.22 -37.40 -10.75
N ARG A 7 1.65 -36.17 -10.48
CA ARG A 7 2.76 -35.91 -9.55
C ARG A 7 2.17 -35.59 -8.19
N VAL A 8 2.44 -36.41 -7.18
CA VAL A 8 1.97 -36.19 -5.81
C VAL A 8 3.12 -35.62 -4.98
N ILE A 9 2.88 -34.57 -4.19
CA ILE A 9 3.87 -33.96 -3.29
C ILE A 9 3.36 -33.93 -1.84
N TRP A 10 4.22 -34.22 -0.87
CA TRP A 10 3.86 -34.19 0.56
C TRP A 10 5.08 -33.87 1.45
N GLY A 11 4.84 -33.15 2.55
CA GLY A 11 5.93 -32.58 3.36
C GLY A 11 6.72 -31.52 2.59
N ASP A 12 7.94 -31.23 3.04
CA ASP A 12 8.77 -30.16 2.49
C ASP A 12 9.56 -30.58 1.22
N ASP A 13 9.90 -31.87 1.07
CA ASP A 13 10.77 -32.36 -0.01
C ASP A 13 10.32 -33.65 -0.72
N ASN A 14 9.18 -34.28 -0.38
CA ASN A 14 8.79 -35.54 -1.01
C ASN A 14 7.90 -35.30 -2.24
N SER A 15 8.24 -35.98 -3.35
CA SER A 15 7.35 -36.08 -4.51
C SER A 15 7.46 -37.43 -5.21
N GLN A 16 6.34 -37.95 -5.69
CA GLN A 16 6.26 -39.25 -6.36
C GLN A 16 5.27 -39.21 -7.52
N ARG A 17 5.54 -39.99 -8.56
CA ARG A 17 4.64 -40.18 -9.70
C ARG A 17 3.65 -41.31 -9.39
N LEU A 18 2.37 -41.00 -9.41
CA LEU A 18 1.27 -41.96 -9.28
C LEU A 18 0.71 -42.30 -10.67
N THR A 19 0.50 -43.57 -10.98
CA THR A 19 -0.02 -44.00 -12.30
C THR A 19 -1.25 -44.89 -12.15
N PHE A 20 -2.35 -44.51 -12.80
CA PHE A 20 -3.59 -45.29 -12.89
C PHE A 20 -3.67 -45.98 -14.26
N SER A 21 -3.64 -47.31 -14.24
CA SER A 21 -3.76 -48.15 -15.44
C SER A 21 -5.13 -48.05 -16.11
N ASP A 22 -6.17 -47.81 -15.30
CA ASP A 22 -7.58 -47.82 -15.74
C ASP A 22 -8.09 -46.42 -16.14
N GLY A 23 -7.18 -45.46 -16.32
CA GLY A 23 -7.52 -44.07 -16.61
C GLY A 23 -7.76 -43.24 -15.34
N MET A 24 -8.52 -42.17 -15.48
CA MET A 24 -8.77 -41.19 -14.42
C MET A 24 -9.48 -41.84 -13.21
N PRO A 25 -9.11 -41.51 -11.96
CA PRO A 25 -9.72 -42.10 -10.78
C PRO A 25 -11.23 -41.83 -10.73
N ALA A 26 -12.03 -42.84 -10.40
CA ALA A 26 -13.50 -42.71 -10.38
C ALA A 26 -14.04 -41.80 -9.26
N SER A 27 -13.26 -41.55 -8.20
CA SER A 27 -13.64 -40.64 -7.12
C SER A 27 -12.42 -40.19 -6.32
N LEU A 28 -12.58 -39.13 -5.51
CA LEU A 28 -11.55 -38.66 -4.61
C LEU A 28 -11.14 -39.73 -3.58
N ASN A 29 -12.07 -40.56 -3.12
CA ASN A 29 -11.74 -41.65 -2.20
C ASN A 29 -10.80 -42.69 -2.84
N VAL A 30 -10.98 -42.99 -4.12
CA VAL A 30 -10.08 -43.90 -4.86
C VAL A 30 -8.69 -43.27 -5.02
N LEU A 31 -8.64 -41.97 -5.33
CA LEU A 31 -7.38 -41.22 -5.42
C LEU A 31 -6.66 -41.16 -4.07
N SER A 32 -7.34 -40.75 -3.00
CA SER A 32 -6.76 -40.64 -1.65
C SER A 32 -6.25 -41.98 -1.13
N LYS A 33 -7.01 -43.08 -1.29
CA LYS A 33 -6.56 -44.42 -0.88
C LYS A 33 -5.31 -44.88 -1.63
N LYS A 34 -5.19 -44.55 -2.92
CA LYS A 34 -3.99 -44.88 -3.69
C LYS A 34 -2.78 -44.06 -3.25
N ILE A 35 -2.99 -42.78 -2.94
CA ILE A 35 -1.95 -41.91 -2.35
C ILE A 35 -1.52 -42.43 -0.98
N GLU A 36 -2.46 -42.84 -0.12
CA GLU A 36 -2.15 -43.45 1.18
C GLU A 36 -1.21 -44.66 1.03
N ASN A 37 -1.59 -45.59 0.15
CA ASN A 37 -0.88 -46.84 -0.04
C ASN A 37 0.49 -46.65 -0.72
N GLU A 38 0.58 -45.83 -1.77
CA GLU A 38 1.81 -45.68 -2.55
C GLU A 38 2.79 -44.64 -1.99
N CYS A 39 2.31 -43.69 -1.18
CA CYS A 39 3.15 -42.66 -0.53
C CYS A 39 3.43 -42.95 0.96
N GLY A 40 2.99 -44.11 1.48
CA GLY A 40 3.26 -44.54 2.87
C GLY A 40 2.57 -43.70 3.94
N LEU A 41 1.36 -43.20 3.65
CA LEU A 41 0.60 -42.29 4.53
C LEU A 41 -0.51 -42.98 5.32
N GLN A 42 -0.37 -44.29 5.57
CA GLN A 42 -1.36 -45.11 6.28
C GLN A 42 -1.80 -44.47 7.61
N GLY A 43 -3.12 -44.27 7.78
CA GLY A 43 -3.71 -43.77 9.03
C GLY A 43 -3.58 -42.26 9.28
N GLN A 44 -2.99 -41.49 8.35
CA GLN A 44 -2.92 -40.04 8.47
C GLN A 44 -4.13 -39.40 7.80
N GLN A 45 -4.79 -38.46 8.50
CA GLN A 45 -5.84 -37.67 7.87
C GLN A 45 -5.21 -36.51 7.09
N PHE A 46 -5.56 -36.39 5.81
CA PHE A 46 -5.10 -35.30 4.95
C PHE A 46 -6.17 -34.85 3.96
N ARG A 47 -5.97 -33.68 3.37
CA ARG A 47 -6.70 -33.19 2.19
C ARG A 47 -5.77 -33.05 1.00
N LEU A 48 -6.35 -33.07 -0.20
CA LEU A 48 -5.63 -32.91 -1.47
C LEU A 48 -5.83 -31.51 -2.04
N GLN A 49 -4.78 -30.98 -2.67
CA GLN A 49 -4.81 -29.75 -3.46
C GLN A 49 -4.25 -30.03 -4.85
N TYR A 50 -4.67 -29.32 -5.90
CA TYR A 50 -4.09 -29.41 -7.25
C TYR A 50 -3.47 -28.07 -7.64
N MET A 51 -2.47 -28.09 -8.52
CA MET A 51 -1.89 -26.86 -9.07
C MET A 51 -2.83 -26.30 -10.14
N ASP A 52 -3.42 -25.14 -9.86
CA ASP A 52 -4.29 -24.45 -10.81
C ASP A 52 -3.45 -23.70 -11.86
N LYS A 53 -3.79 -23.84 -13.14
CA LYS A 53 -3.01 -23.28 -14.26
C LYS A 53 -3.27 -21.79 -14.47
N ASP A 54 -4.44 -21.30 -14.06
CA ASP A 54 -4.82 -19.89 -14.24
C ASP A 54 -4.23 -19.02 -13.13
N PHE A 55 -4.13 -19.56 -11.91
CA PHE A 55 -3.62 -18.85 -10.75
C PHE A 55 -2.17 -19.19 -10.38
N ASN A 56 -1.60 -20.28 -10.93
CA ASN A 56 -0.27 -20.80 -10.58
C ASN A 56 -0.11 -21.03 -9.05
N GLU A 57 -1.20 -21.44 -8.39
CA GLU A 57 -1.28 -21.69 -6.94
C GLU A 57 -1.99 -23.02 -6.65
N PHE A 58 -1.74 -23.60 -5.47
CA PHE A 58 -2.39 -24.85 -5.05
C PHE A 58 -3.80 -24.61 -4.50
N MET A 59 -4.82 -25.15 -5.17
CA MET A 59 -6.23 -25.05 -4.81
C MET A 59 -6.76 -26.36 -4.22
N ASN A 60 -7.74 -26.31 -3.31
CA ASN A 60 -8.31 -27.53 -2.73
C ASN A 60 -9.00 -28.38 -3.80
N LEU A 61 -8.65 -29.66 -3.86
CA LEU A 61 -9.25 -30.60 -4.81
C LEU A 61 -10.58 -31.11 -4.23
N THR A 62 -11.69 -30.74 -4.86
CA THR A 62 -13.06 -31.13 -4.41
C THR A 62 -13.74 -32.13 -5.34
N SER A 63 -13.26 -32.25 -6.58
CA SER A 63 -13.65 -33.29 -7.52
C SER A 63 -12.44 -33.80 -8.27
N VAL A 64 -12.45 -35.09 -8.66
CA VAL A 64 -11.41 -35.64 -9.55
C VAL A 64 -11.47 -35.02 -10.95
N SER A 65 -12.64 -34.50 -11.38
CA SER A 65 -12.85 -33.81 -12.67
C SER A 65 -11.94 -32.61 -12.89
N ASP A 66 -11.42 -32.03 -11.80
CA ASP A 66 -10.55 -30.86 -11.85
C ASP A 66 -9.09 -31.23 -12.20
N LEU A 67 -8.80 -32.53 -12.34
CA LEU A 67 -7.49 -33.06 -12.70
C LEU A 67 -7.41 -33.45 -14.17
N THR A 68 -6.30 -33.07 -14.79
CA THR A 68 -5.85 -33.52 -16.11
C THR A 68 -4.60 -34.40 -15.99
N ASP A 69 -4.29 -35.16 -17.05
CA ASP A 69 -3.11 -36.03 -17.06
C ASP A 69 -1.83 -35.21 -16.83
N LYS A 70 -0.99 -35.68 -15.91
CA LYS A 70 0.27 -35.08 -15.44
C LYS A 70 0.14 -33.87 -14.52
N ASP A 71 -1.05 -33.59 -14.00
CA ASP A 71 -1.20 -32.53 -13.00
C ASP A 71 -0.48 -32.86 -11.68
N THR A 72 -0.15 -31.80 -10.95
CA THR A 72 0.52 -31.89 -9.64
C THR A 72 -0.50 -31.76 -8.52
N VAL A 73 -0.53 -32.75 -7.64
CA VAL A 73 -1.40 -32.84 -6.46
C VAL A 73 -0.55 -32.74 -5.19
N ARG A 74 -0.96 -31.92 -4.24
CA ARG A 74 -0.32 -31.72 -2.94
C ARG A 74 -1.15 -32.30 -1.81
N VAL A 75 -0.52 -33.05 -0.93
CA VAL A 75 -1.11 -33.58 0.30
C VAL A 75 -0.89 -32.60 1.45
N VAL A 76 -1.96 -32.26 2.17
CA VAL A 76 -1.93 -31.38 3.34
C VAL A 76 -2.53 -32.12 4.54
N PHE A 77 -1.71 -32.46 5.54
CA PHE A 77 -2.13 -33.19 6.73
C PHE A 77 -2.98 -32.33 7.67
N PHE A 78 -4.00 -32.93 8.29
CA PHE A 78 -4.73 -32.32 9.39
C PHE A 78 -3.92 -32.49 10.67
N THR A 79 -3.58 -31.38 11.35
CA THR A 79 -2.86 -31.45 12.63
C THR A 79 -3.80 -31.88 13.75
N SER A 80 -3.58 -33.09 14.28
CA SER A 80 -4.25 -33.57 15.48
C SER A 80 -3.79 -32.77 16.71
N ARG A 81 -4.70 -32.00 17.29
CA ARG A 81 -4.54 -31.33 18.59
C ARG A 81 -4.63 -32.40 19.68
N SER A 82 -3.50 -32.78 20.28
CA SER A 82 -3.48 -33.74 21.38
C SER A 82 -4.12 -33.14 22.64
N SER A 83 -5.18 -33.80 23.10
CA SER A 83 -5.91 -33.55 24.34
C SER A 83 -5.04 -33.81 25.57
N SER A 84 -4.94 -32.86 26.50
CA SER A 84 -4.47 -33.11 27.87
C SER A 84 -5.46 -32.55 28.89
N SER A 85 -5.98 -33.50 29.67
CA SER A 85 -6.79 -33.51 30.88
C SER A 85 -7.25 -32.21 31.56
N SER A 86 -8.57 -32.20 31.79
CA SER A 86 -9.31 -31.65 32.93
C SER A 86 -8.56 -31.48 34.26
N HIS A 87 -8.64 -30.28 34.82
CA HIS A 87 -8.82 -30.05 36.25
C HIS A 87 -9.60 -28.74 36.47
N MET A 88 -10.83 -28.86 36.96
CA MET A 88 -11.55 -27.80 37.68
C MET A 88 -10.99 -27.75 39.12
N PRO A 89 -11.10 -26.59 39.79
CA PRO A 89 -11.90 -26.63 41.01
C PRO A 89 -12.90 -25.46 41.15
N ASP A 90 -13.81 -25.72 42.08
CA ASP A 90 -15.12 -25.17 42.35
C ASP A 90 -15.24 -23.71 42.80
N GLU A 91 -16.50 -23.28 42.69
CA GLU A 91 -17.21 -22.14 43.28
C GLU A 91 -16.88 -21.80 44.74
N PHE A 92 -16.92 -20.50 45.08
CA PHE A 92 -17.75 -19.94 46.17
C PHE A 92 -17.77 -18.39 46.11
N SER A 93 -18.91 -17.85 45.62
CA SER A 93 -19.72 -16.71 46.10
C SER A 93 -19.16 -15.28 46.41
N PRO A 94 -20.04 -14.24 46.41
CA PRO A 94 -19.73 -12.87 45.96
C PRO A 94 -19.89 -11.76 47.02
N LEU A 95 -19.66 -10.52 46.55
CA LEU A 95 -19.92 -9.17 47.13
C LEU A 95 -18.78 -8.49 47.90
N ALA A 96 -18.37 -7.31 47.41
CA ALA A 96 -18.57 -6.04 48.10
C ALA A 96 -18.33 -4.83 47.18
N HIS A 97 -19.29 -3.92 47.17
CA HIS A 97 -19.21 -2.55 46.68
C HIS A 97 -18.22 -1.72 47.49
N CYS A 98 -17.60 -0.73 46.84
CA CYS A 98 -17.39 0.57 47.46
C CYS A 98 -17.40 1.68 46.39
N ASN A 99 -18.40 2.55 46.52
CA ASN A 99 -18.44 3.90 45.99
C ASN A 99 -17.39 4.75 46.72
N SER A 100 -16.78 5.68 46.00
CA SER A 100 -16.38 6.97 46.56
C SER A 100 -16.40 8.02 45.45
N SER A 101 -17.45 8.82 45.50
CA SER A 101 -17.61 10.13 44.88
C SER A 101 -16.78 11.17 45.64
N GLU A 102 -16.12 12.08 44.91
CA GLU A 102 -15.78 13.43 45.39
C GLU A 102 -15.77 14.39 44.19
N SER A 103 -16.26 15.60 44.44
CA SER A 103 -16.73 16.62 43.50
C SER A 103 -15.97 17.95 43.64
N CYS A 104 -15.99 18.74 42.56
CA CYS A 104 -15.85 20.21 42.42
C CYS A 104 -14.57 20.89 42.97
N ASP A 105 -13.95 21.88 42.31
CA ASP A 105 -14.48 23.20 41.92
C ASP A 105 -13.77 23.83 40.70
N ALA A 106 -14.40 24.89 40.17
CA ALA A 106 -14.03 25.72 39.02
C ALA A 106 -13.36 27.05 39.43
N ASP A 107 -12.74 27.73 38.43
CA ASP A 107 -12.58 29.20 38.21
C ASP A 107 -11.23 29.46 37.50
N ASN A 108 -11.17 29.72 36.17
CA ASN A 108 -11.42 30.94 35.38
C ASN A 108 -10.35 32.06 35.53
N GLU A 109 -9.57 32.33 34.47
CA GLU A 109 -9.48 33.62 33.74
C GLU A 109 -8.22 33.77 32.84
N ASN A 110 -8.50 33.88 31.53
CA ASN A 110 -7.96 34.72 30.46
C ASN A 110 -6.56 35.39 30.55
N SER A 111 -5.68 35.11 29.57
CA SER A 111 -4.91 36.15 28.85
C SER A 111 -4.25 35.61 27.57
N SER A 112 -4.35 36.41 26.52
CA SER A 112 -3.89 36.20 25.14
C SER A 112 -2.41 36.51 24.93
N ALA A 113 -1.68 35.64 24.23
CA ALA A 113 -0.56 36.02 23.36
C ALA A 113 -0.20 34.88 22.39
N GLU A 114 0.05 35.26 21.14
CA GLU A 114 0.43 34.46 19.98
C GLU A 114 1.71 33.65 20.21
N THR A 115 1.72 32.36 19.87
CA THR A 115 2.90 31.63 19.34
C THR A 115 2.57 30.17 19.03
N SER A 116 3.20 29.68 17.97
CA SER A 116 3.08 28.43 17.23
C SER A 116 3.31 27.13 18.01
N ASP A 117 2.71 26.06 17.46
CA ASP A 117 3.04 24.63 17.59
C ASP A 117 2.86 23.94 18.95
N ALA A 118 1.74 23.22 19.06
CA ALA A 118 1.69 21.78 19.36
C ALA A 118 0.23 21.31 19.35
N ASP A 119 -0.14 20.48 18.38
CA ASP A 119 -1.38 19.69 18.38
C ASP A 119 -1.35 18.71 19.57
N ILE A 120 -1.67 19.19 20.76
CA ILE A 120 -1.93 18.37 21.95
C ILE A 120 -3.27 18.82 22.51
N LEU A 121 -4.36 18.47 21.81
CA LEU A 121 -5.61 17.97 22.38
C LEU A 121 -6.60 17.64 21.25
N SER A 122 -6.59 16.38 20.79
CA SER A 122 -7.78 15.73 20.22
C SER A 122 -7.73 14.25 20.54
N SER A 123 -7.74 13.93 21.83
CA SER A 123 -7.98 12.59 22.33
C SER A 123 -9.48 12.25 22.20
N SER A 124 -9.97 12.07 20.98
CA SER A 124 -11.31 11.52 20.73
C SER A 124 -11.48 10.81 19.39
N THR A 125 -10.41 10.53 18.64
CA THR A 125 -10.49 9.70 17.44
C THR A 125 -9.68 8.42 17.63
N SER A 126 -10.34 7.27 17.56
CA SER A 126 -9.68 5.95 17.59
C SER A 126 -8.95 5.62 16.26
N ALA A 127 -8.66 6.64 15.46
CA ALA A 127 -8.00 6.55 14.18
C ALA A 127 -6.48 6.60 14.37
N ARG A 128 -5.75 5.85 13.54
CA ARG A 128 -4.29 5.89 13.51
C ARG A 128 -3.83 7.25 12.96
N SER A 129 -2.77 7.80 13.55
CA SER A 129 -2.25 9.15 13.23
C SER A 129 -0.94 9.15 12.45
N SER A 130 -0.31 7.98 12.24
CA SER A 130 1.03 7.89 11.65
C SER A 130 1.12 6.90 10.49
N LEU A 131 1.91 7.28 9.48
CA LEU A 131 2.37 6.40 8.40
C LEU A 131 3.32 5.31 8.91
N TRP A 132 3.62 4.34 8.04
CA TRP A 132 4.60 3.30 8.32
C TRP A 132 6.02 3.89 8.53
N PRO A 133 6.71 3.60 9.63
CA PRO A 133 8.01 4.20 9.93
C PRO A 133 9.14 3.57 9.11
N THR A 134 10.00 4.42 8.55
CA THR A 134 11.21 4.02 7.81
C THR A 134 12.44 4.79 8.36
N PRO A 135 13.33 4.15 9.15
CA PRO A 135 13.32 2.74 9.56
C PRO A 135 12.26 2.42 10.62
N PHE A 136 11.82 1.16 10.67
CA PHE A 136 10.84 0.71 11.67
C PHE A 136 11.39 0.81 13.09
N ILE A 137 10.60 1.37 14.01
CA ILE A 137 10.97 1.58 15.41
C ILE A 137 10.50 0.37 16.24
N LEU A 138 11.44 -0.32 16.89
CA LEU A 138 11.07 -1.47 17.73
C LEU A 138 10.36 -1.01 19.02
N PRO A 139 9.30 -1.71 19.44
CA PRO A 139 8.61 -1.44 20.69
C PRO A 139 9.51 -1.74 21.89
N ARG A 140 9.08 -1.27 23.05
CA ARG A 140 9.65 -1.70 24.31
C ARG A 140 9.21 -3.14 24.61
N PHE A 141 10.17 -4.05 24.74
CA PHE A 141 9.89 -5.42 25.18
C PHE A 141 9.65 -5.49 26.69
N SER A 142 8.97 -6.54 27.13
CA SER A 142 8.85 -6.85 28.57
C SER A 142 10.24 -7.00 29.22
N TYR A 143 10.31 -6.76 30.53
CA TYR A 143 11.59 -6.73 31.24
C TYR A 143 12.39 -8.04 31.09
N ASP A 144 11.73 -9.18 31.19
CA ASP A 144 12.34 -10.51 31.05
C ASP A 144 12.87 -10.79 29.64
N VAL A 145 12.11 -10.39 28.61
CA VAL A 145 12.52 -10.47 27.20
C VAL A 145 13.73 -9.57 26.97
N GLN A 146 13.68 -8.32 27.44
CA GLN A 146 14.76 -7.36 27.26
C GLN A 146 16.05 -7.83 27.97
N LEU A 147 15.94 -8.38 29.18
CA LEU A 147 17.07 -8.92 29.92
C LEU A 147 17.75 -10.08 29.18
N LYS A 148 16.96 -11.03 28.66
CA LYS A 148 17.48 -12.15 27.85
C LYS A 148 18.15 -11.66 26.56
N LEU A 149 17.55 -10.68 25.87
CA LEU A 149 18.14 -10.07 24.68
C LEU A 149 19.44 -9.35 24.97
N ASN A 150 19.53 -8.65 26.11
CA ASN A 150 20.76 -7.99 26.54
C ASN A 150 21.86 -9.01 26.82
N HIS A 151 21.57 -10.09 27.55
CA HIS A 151 22.53 -11.17 27.79
C HIS A 151 22.99 -11.84 26.49
N GLY A 152 22.06 -12.13 25.57
CA GLY A 152 22.39 -12.70 24.27
C GLY A 152 23.27 -11.78 23.41
N ASN A 153 22.96 -10.48 23.38
CA ASN A 153 23.78 -9.49 22.69
C ASN A 153 25.19 -9.36 23.31
N SER A 154 25.30 -9.42 24.65
CA SER A 154 26.59 -9.40 25.33
C SER A 154 27.42 -10.64 25.00
N ALA A 155 26.82 -11.84 25.01
CA ALA A 155 27.49 -13.07 24.59
C ALA A 155 27.97 -12.93 23.13
N PHE A 156 27.08 -12.54 22.21
CA PHE A 156 27.42 -12.33 20.81
C PHE A 156 28.61 -11.37 20.60
N ARG A 157 28.66 -10.25 21.33
CA ARG A 157 29.79 -9.30 21.26
C ARG A 157 31.09 -9.90 21.79
N ASN A 158 31.02 -10.72 22.83
CA ASN A 158 32.20 -11.25 23.51
C ASN A 158 32.82 -12.46 22.79
N ASN A 159 31.99 -13.35 22.24
CA ASN A 159 32.47 -14.63 21.69
C ASN A 159 31.79 -15.04 20.36
N GLY A 160 30.98 -14.16 19.74
CA GLY A 160 30.28 -14.44 18.49
C GLY A 160 29.11 -15.44 18.61
N GLN A 161 28.70 -15.78 19.82
CA GLN A 161 27.63 -16.76 20.05
C GLN A 161 26.25 -16.19 19.72
N PHE A 162 25.53 -16.88 18.85
CA PHE A 162 24.14 -16.56 18.51
C PHE A 162 23.19 -17.09 19.60
N LEU A 163 22.13 -16.33 19.87
CA LEU A 163 21.07 -16.71 20.80
C LEU A 163 20.01 -17.52 20.05
N ILE A 164 19.80 -18.77 20.48
CA ILE A 164 18.66 -19.57 20.04
C ILE A 164 17.48 -19.25 20.99
N PRO A 165 16.43 -18.54 20.54
CA PRO A 165 15.37 -18.13 21.44
C PRO A 165 14.51 -19.31 21.87
N ASP A 166 14.32 -19.48 23.18
CA ASP A 166 13.33 -20.41 23.70
C ASP A 166 11.90 -19.98 23.30
N PRO A 167 10.91 -20.90 23.28
CA PRO A 167 9.56 -20.59 22.83
C PRO A 167 8.90 -19.40 23.54
N LYS A 168 9.19 -19.20 24.84
CA LYS A 168 8.63 -18.08 25.62
C LYS A 168 9.26 -16.76 25.19
N LEU A 169 10.59 -16.71 25.04
CA LEU A 169 11.29 -15.54 24.51
C LEU A 169 10.80 -15.19 23.10
N LYS A 170 10.71 -16.19 22.21
CA LYS A 170 10.25 -16.00 20.84
C LYS A 170 8.82 -15.45 20.80
N SER A 171 7.89 -16.00 21.59
CA SER A 171 6.52 -15.47 21.64
C SER A 171 6.50 -14.04 22.17
N GLY A 172 7.20 -13.73 23.26
CA GLY A 172 7.21 -12.38 23.85
C GLY A 172 7.70 -11.31 22.88
N ILE A 173 8.73 -11.60 22.08
CA ILE A 173 9.20 -10.71 21.01
C ILE A 173 8.11 -10.53 19.94
N LEU A 174 7.53 -11.63 19.46
CA LEU A 174 6.53 -11.60 18.40
C LEU A 174 5.22 -10.93 18.84
N ASP A 175 4.81 -11.09 20.10
CA ASP A 175 3.65 -10.43 20.70
C ASP A 175 3.84 -8.92 20.69
N ALA A 176 4.93 -8.42 21.26
CA ALA A 176 5.23 -6.99 21.30
C ALA A 176 5.31 -6.38 19.89
N LEU A 177 5.95 -7.08 18.93
CA LEU A 177 6.01 -6.61 17.54
C LEU A 177 4.64 -6.61 16.87
N ALA A 178 3.79 -7.61 17.10
CA ALA A 178 2.45 -7.65 16.52
C ALA A 178 1.55 -6.54 17.08
N GLU A 179 1.68 -6.24 18.37
CA GLU A 179 1.00 -5.12 19.02
C GLU A 179 1.49 -3.77 18.48
N GLU A 180 2.78 -3.61 18.20
CA GLU A 180 3.27 -2.37 17.60
C GLU A 180 2.82 -2.21 16.14
N ILE A 181 2.90 -3.27 15.34
CA ILE A 181 2.53 -3.24 13.92
C ILE A 181 1.06 -2.84 13.73
N ILE A 182 0.16 -3.27 14.61
CA ILE A 182 -1.28 -2.98 14.48
C ILE A 182 -1.62 -1.49 14.65
N ASN A 183 -0.71 -0.72 15.27
CA ASN A 183 -0.84 0.73 15.38
C ASN A 183 -0.63 1.43 14.03
N TYR A 184 -0.03 0.75 13.06
CA TYR A 184 0.20 1.26 11.71
C TYR A 184 -0.73 0.58 10.69
N LYS A 185 -0.70 -0.76 10.62
CA LYS A 185 -1.42 -1.54 9.59
C LYS A 185 -1.85 -2.91 10.11
N ALA A 186 -3.12 -3.27 9.91
CA ALA A 186 -3.58 -4.64 10.14
C ALA A 186 -3.08 -5.64 9.08
N TYR A 187 -2.81 -5.14 7.87
CA TYR A 187 -2.37 -5.95 6.73
C TYR A 187 -1.05 -5.44 6.14
N PRO A 188 0.09 -5.62 6.83
CA PRO A 188 1.39 -5.23 6.28
C PRO A 188 1.71 -6.02 5.00
N SER A 189 2.43 -5.36 4.10
CA SER A 189 3.04 -5.92 2.91
C SER A 189 4.27 -6.75 3.24
N ASP A 190 4.73 -7.53 2.26
CA ASP A 190 5.91 -8.39 2.41
C ASP A 190 7.21 -7.60 2.68
N SER A 191 7.34 -6.41 2.09
CA SER A 191 8.47 -5.48 2.35
C SER A 191 8.42 -4.96 3.77
N GLU A 192 7.26 -4.53 4.25
CA GLU A 192 7.09 -4.02 5.62
C GLU A 192 7.40 -5.11 6.67
N PHE A 193 6.96 -6.36 6.45
CA PHE A 193 7.40 -7.48 7.30
C PHE A 193 8.91 -7.67 7.29
N SER A 194 9.56 -7.41 6.15
CA SER A 194 11.02 -7.48 6.04
C SER A 194 11.67 -6.34 6.83
N ASP A 195 11.10 -5.14 6.82
CA ASP A 195 11.63 -3.98 7.55
C ASP A 195 11.60 -4.17 9.07
N VAL A 196 10.51 -4.75 9.61
CA VAL A 196 10.44 -5.11 11.04
C VAL A 196 11.49 -6.16 11.39
N ALA A 197 11.61 -7.22 10.58
CA ALA A 197 12.55 -8.30 10.84
C ALA A 197 14.01 -7.83 10.73
N LYS A 198 14.32 -6.95 9.77
CA LYS A 198 15.62 -6.27 9.65
C LYS A 198 15.90 -5.41 10.87
N ALA A 199 14.95 -4.57 11.30
CA ALA A 199 15.11 -3.70 12.47
C ALA A 199 15.38 -4.52 13.75
N LEU A 200 14.69 -5.66 13.91
CA LEU A 200 14.89 -6.58 15.03
C LEU A 200 16.33 -7.11 15.06
N VAL A 201 16.81 -7.66 13.95
CA VAL A 201 18.16 -8.26 13.88
C VAL A 201 19.26 -7.18 13.91
N ALA A 202 19.01 -5.99 13.39
CA ALA A 202 19.93 -4.87 13.49
C ALA A 202 20.13 -4.42 14.95
N LYS A 203 19.05 -4.31 15.73
CA LYS A 203 19.14 -3.96 17.16
C LYS A 203 19.64 -5.12 18.02
N HIS A 204 19.33 -6.36 17.63
CA HIS A 204 19.71 -7.57 18.34
C HIS A 204 20.45 -8.57 17.43
N PRO A 205 21.74 -8.31 17.12
CA PRO A 205 22.52 -9.17 16.23
C PRO A 205 22.63 -10.64 16.69
N CYS A 206 22.49 -10.89 18.01
CA CYS A 206 22.46 -12.25 18.55
C CYS A 206 21.30 -13.10 18.00
N LEU A 207 20.22 -12.49 17.48
CA LEU A 207 19.06 -13.18 16.92
C LEU A 207 19.20 -13.52 15.43
N LYS A 208 20.30 -13.15 14.79
CA LYS A 208 20.51 -13.41 13.35
C LYS A 208 20.53 -14.91 13.07
N GLU A 209 19.73 -15.34 12.10
CA GLU A 209 19.59 -16.75 11.73
C GLU A 209 20.80 -17.23 10.91
N GLN A 210 21.47 -18.28 11.36
CA GLN A 210 22.55 -18.91 10.62
C GLN A 210 22.01 -19.67 9.40
N GLY A 211 22.72 -19.59 8.27
CA GLY A 211 22.34 -20.26 7.02
C GLY A 211 21.27 -19.55 6.18
N SER A 212 20.65 -18.47 6.69
CA SER A 212 19.81 -17.60 5.87
C SER A 212 20.66 -16.55 5.16
N ALA A 213 20.48 -16.41 3.84
CA ALA A 213 21.13 -15.35 3.05
C ALA A 213 20.82 -13.95 3.58
N SER A 214 19.62 -13.76 4.17
CA SER A 214 19.19 -12.48 4.75
C SER A 214 19.52 -12.35 6.25
N GLY A 215 19.58 -13.47 6.98
CA GLY A 215 19.72 -13.51 8.43
C GLY A 215 18.46 -13.16 9.24
N TYR A 216 17.34 -12.81 8.59
CA TYR A 216 16.08 -12.42 9.26
C TYR A 216 14.81 -13.07 8.65
N SER A 217 14.96 -13.98 7.69
CA SER A 217 13.83 -14.55 6.92
C SER A 217 12.84 -15.35 7.77
N GLY A 218 13.30 -16.13 8.75
CA GLY A 218 12.44 -16.90 9.62
C GLY A 218 11.75 -16.04 10.69
N TRP A 219 12.36 -14.93 11.11
CA TRP A 219 11.67 -13.88 11.88
C TRP A 219 10.53 -13.25 11.09
N LYS A 220 10.79 -12.87 9.82
CA LYS A 220 9.77 -12.37 8.89
C LYS A 220 8.60 -13.36 8.76
N MET A 221 8.89 -14.65 8.56
CA MET A 221 7.85 -15.68 8.45
C MET A 221 7.07 -15.88 9.76
N SER A 222 7.78 -15.91 10.89
CA SER A 222 7.17 -16.01 12.22
C SER A 222 6.23 -14.84 12.50
N LEU A 223 6.61 -13.61 12.11
CA LEU A 223 5.77 -12.42 12.21
C LEU A 223 4.51 -12.52 11.36
N LYS A 224 4.60 -13.01 10.11
CA LYS A 224 3.42 -13.23 9.26
C LYS A 224 2.38 -14.14 9.93
N PHE A 225 2.83 -15.26 10.48
CA PHE A 225 1.96 -16.18 11.22
C PHE A 225 1.40 -15.54 12.50
N LYS A 226 2.24 -14.84 13.27
CA LYS A 226 1.81 -14.15 14.49
C LYS A 226 0.71 -13.14 14.19
N LEU A 227 0.90 -12.28 13.18
CA LEU A 227 -0.10 -11.29 12.80
C LEU A 227 -1.39 -11.91 12.26
N ALA A 228 -1.32 -13.04 11.55
CA ALA A 228 -2.52 -13.74 11.11
C ALA A 228 -3.37 -14.25 12.30
N ASN A 229 -2.70 -14.78 13.34
CA ASN A 229 -3.35 -15.18 14.59
C ASN A 229 -3.88 -13.97 15.37
N TYR A 230 -3.12 -12.88 15.41
CA TYR A 230 -3.51 -11.64 16.09
C TYR A 230 -4.75 -11.02 15.44
N ARG A 231 -4.81 -10.92 14.11
CA ARG A 231 -6.03 -10.50 13.38
C ARG A 231 -7.23 -11.39 13.70
N SER A 232 -7.03 -12.70 13.88
CA SER A 232 -8.11 -13.61 14.26
C SER A 232 -8.61 -13.33 15.69
N LYS A 233 -7.72 -12.94 16.63
CA LYS A 233 -8.09 -12.44 17.96
C LYS A 233 -8.88 -11.14 17.85
N LEU A 234 -8.39 -10.15 17.11
CA LEU A 234 -9.05 -8.86 16.91
C LEU A 234 -10.45 -9.00 16.29
N ARG A 235 -10.63 -9.95 15.38
CA ARG A 235 -11.94 -10.26 14.80
C ARG A 235 -12.94 -10.73 15.85
N ARG A 236 -12.51 -11.57 16.80
CA ARG A 236 -13.37 -12.02 17.92
C ARG A 236 -13.70 -10.88 18.89
N LEU A 237 -12.81 -9.89 19.00
CA LEU A 237 -13.02 -8.69 19.79
C LEU A 237 -13.86 -7.62 19.07
N GLY A 238 -14.29 -7.87 17.82
CA GLY A 238 -15.17 -6.96 17.10
C GLY A 238 -14.49 -5.84 16.31
N CYS A 239 -13.16 -5.89 16.11
CA CYS A 239 -12.43 -4.86 15.36
C CYS A 239 -12.93 -4.74 13.88
N PRO A 240 -13.51 -3.59 13.46
CA PRO A 240 -14.14 -3.40 12.15
C PRO A 240 -13.22 -3.72 10.96
N GLU A 241 -11.98 -3.23 10.99
CA GLU A 241 -10.96 -3.42 9.95
C GLU A 241 -10.73 -4.91 9.59
N VAL A 242 -10.95 -5.84 10.54
CA VAL A 242 -10.79 -7.28 10.32
C VAL A 242 -12.10 -8.07 10.29
N THR A 243 -13.18 -7.54 10.89
CA THR A 243 -14.51 -8.17 10.88
C THR A 243 -15.26 -7.95 9.58
N VAL A 244 -14.96 -6.88 8.83
CA VAL A 244 -15.52 -6.62 7.48
C VAL A 244 -15.36 -7.80 6.51
N ASN A 245 -14.35 -8.65 6.74
CA ASN A 245 -14.08 -9.85 5.94
C ASN A 245 -14.72 -11.14 6.48
N ALA A 246 -15.50 -11.08 7.56
CA ALA A 246 -16.15 -12.26 8.12
C ALA A 246 -17.14 -12.87 7.12
N LEU A 247 -17.32 -14.19 7.18
CA LEU A 247 -18.24 -14.92 6.29
C LEU A 247 -19.67 -14.40 6.34
N LYS A 248 -20.11 -13.88 7.48
CA LYS A 248 -21.44 -13.26 7.67
C LYS A 248 -21.68 -12.01 6.82
N HIS A 249 -20.63 -11.39 6.29
CA HIS A 249 -20.70 -10.21 5.42
C HIS A 249 -20.40 -10.55 3.95
N LYS A 250 -20.39 -11.84 3.60
CA LYS A 250 -20.24 -12.27 2.21
C LYS A 250 -21.62 -12.43 1.57
N PRO A 251 -21.77 -12.16 0.26
CA PRO A 251 -23.02 -12.36 -0.45
C PRO A 251 -23.54 -13.80 -0.31
N GLU A 252 -24.85 -13.97 -0.37
CA GLU A 252 -25.48 -15.30 -0.33
C GLU A 252 -24.88 -16.22 -1.40
N GLY A 253 -24.59 -17.47 -1.02
CA GLY A 253 -23.92 -18.46 -1.88
C GLY A 253 -22.38 -18.32 -1.97
N LYS A 254 -21.75 -17.29 -1.38
CA LYS A 254 -20.29 -17.15 -1.33
C LYS A 254 -19.76 -17.48 0.07
N HIS A 255 -19.29 -18.72 0.25
CA HIS A 255 -18.79 -19.21 1.54
C HIS A 255 -17.26 -19.20 1.69
N SER A 256 -16.54 -18.60 0.74
CA SER A 256 -15.07 -18.50 0.82
C SER A 256 -14.64 -17.24 1.57
N PRO A 257 -13.79 -17.34 2.61
CA PRO A 257 -13.18 -16.18 3.26
C PRO A 257 -12.33 -15.32 2.30
N ALA A 258 -11.85 -15.92 1.20
CA ALA A 258 -11.03 -15.24 0.20
C ALA A 258 -11.85 -14.47 -0.85
N PHE A 259 -13.18 -14.66 -0.90
CA PHE A 259 -14.02 -13.95 -1.84
C PHE A 259 -14.14 -12.46 -1.46
N GLY A 260 -13.76 -11.54 -2.35
CA GLY A 260 -13.93 -10.10 -2.15
C GLY A 260 -13.32 -9.60 -0.84
N VAL A 261 -12.03 -9.85 -0.61
CA VAL A 261 -11.33 -9.40 0.61
C VAL A 261 -11.22 -7.88 0.62
N LYS A 262 -11.89 -7.25 1.59
CA LYS A 262 -11.89 -5.83 1.88
C LYS A 262 -10.70 -5.51 2.79
N LYS A 263 -9.64 -4.93 2.23
CA LYS A 263 -8.42 -4.58 2.97
C LYS A 263 -7.93 -3.20 2.51
N PRO A 264 -7.15 -2.50 3.34
CA PRO A 264 -6.54 -1.23 2.95
C PRO A 264 -5.79 -1.37 1.61
N LYS A 265 -5.97 -0.39 0.73
CA LYS A 265 -5.20 -0.22 -0.50
C LYS A 265 -4.59 1.18 -0.51
N LYS A 266 -3.65 1.46 -1.42
CA LYS A 266 -3.18 2.83 -1.68
C LYS A 266 -2.68 3.58 -0.42
N ALA A 267 -1.93 2.89 0.44
CA ALA A 267 -1.41 3.41 1.70
C ALA A 267 -2.49 3.94 2.69
N GLU A 268 -3.74 3.50 2.58
CA GLU A 268 -4.79 3.85 3.54
C GLU A 268 -4.40 3.42 4.97
N VAL A 269 -4.36 4.41 5.87
CA VAL A 269 -4.03 4.22 7.28
C VAL A 269 -5.30 3.87 8.07
N ASN A 270 -6.40 4.55 7.76
CA ASN A 270 -7.70 4.40 8.41
C ASN A 270 -8.75 3.82 7.45
N TYR A 271 -8.59 2.54 7.10
CA TYR A 271 -9.48 1.87 6.13
C TYR A 271 -10.91 1.68 6.64
N CYS A 272 -11.08 1.13 7.85
CA CYS A 272 -12.35 0.88 8.51
C CYS A 272 -12.16 1.05 10.04
N PRO A 273 -12.15 2.30 10.55
CA PRO A 273 -11.86 2.60 11.95
C PRO A 273 -13.02 2.22 12.87
N VAL A 274 -12.78 2.10 14.18
CA VAL A 274 -13.85 1.94 15.17
C VAL A 274 -14.55 3.27 15.43
N PHE A 275 -15.80 3.22 15.89
CA PHE A 275 -16.50 4.42 16.36
C PHE A 275 -15.79 5.02 17.59
N PRO A 276 -15.92 6.35 17.79
CA PRO A 276 -15.48 6.99 19.02
C PRO A 276 -16.09 6.33 20.26
N ALA A 277 -15.40 6.43 21.40
CA ALA A 277 -15.85 5.78 22.64
C ALA A 277 -17.25 6.26 23.04
N GLY A 278 -18.16 5.32 23.28
CA GLY A 278 -19.55 5.60 23.64
C GLY A 278 -20.51 5.80 22.46
N GLU A 279 -20.01 5.84 21.22
CA GLU A 279 -20.84 6.00 20.02
C GLU A 279 -21.30 4.65 19.45
N THR A 280 -22.52 4.61 18.92
CA THR A 280 -23.13 3.46 18.22
C THR A 280 -23.53 3.82 16.80
N ALA A 281 -23.97 2.85 16.00
CA ALA A 281 -24.46 3.14 14.65
C ALA A 281 -25.69 4.08 14.67
N GLU A 282 -26.54 3.95 15.68
CA GLU A 282 -27.74 4.76 15.87
C GLU A 282 -27.39 6.20 16.27
N SER A 283 -26.42 6.40 17.18
CA SER A 283 -25.98 7.76 17.56
C SER A 283 -25.27 8.46 16.40
N GLN A 284 -24.48 7.72 15.62
CA GLN A 284 -23.82 8.20 14.41
C GLN A 284 -24.83 8.59 13.31
N GLU A 285 -25.89 7.81 13.13
CA GLU A 285 -26.98 8.15 12.20
C GLU A 285 -27.73 9.41 12.64
N LYS A 286 -27.99 9.57 13.94
CA LYS A 286 -28.57 10.81 14.48
C LYS A 286 -27.69 12.02 14.18
N MET A 287 -26.38 11.91 14.42
CA MET A 287 -25.42 12.97 14.15
C MET A 287 -25.35 13.32 12.66
N ARG A 288 -25.45 12.34 11.77
CA ARG A 288 -25.54 12.58 10.33
C ARG A 288 -26.80 13.37 9.95
N VAL A 289 -27.95 13.05 10.53
CA VAL A 289 -29.19 13.79 10.26
C VAL A 289 -29.06 15.25 10.75
N GLU A 290 -28.46 15.46 11.92
CA GLU A 290 -28.17 16.80 12.44
C GLU A 290 -27.19 17.56 11.51
N LEU A 291 -26.16 16.89 10.99
CA LEU A 291 -25.20 17.45 10.05
C LEU A 291 -25.89 18.03 8.80
N LEU A 292 -26.94 17.38 8.27
CA LEU A 292 -27.71 17.90 7.14
C LEU A 292 -28.42 19.22 7.46
N ALA A 293 -28.84 19.42 8.71
CA ALA A 293 -29.43 20.67 9.15
C ALA A 293 -28.37 21.75 9.38
N GLU A 294 -27.25 21.38 10.01
CA GLU A 294 -26.11 22.28 10.26
C GLU A 294 -25.49 22.81 8.97
N GLN A 295 -25.39 21.98 7.92
CA GLN A 295 -24.84 22.39 6.62
C GLN A 295 -25.67 23.47 5.92
N LYS A 296 -26.98 23.54 6.17
CA LYS A 296 -27.87 24.55 5.57
C LYS A 296 -27.73 25.93 6.23
N LYS A 297 -27.08 26.02 7.39
CA LYS A 297 -26.88 27.27 8.12
C LYS A 297 -25.73 28.07 7.52
N ARG A 298 -25.87 29.40 7.52
CA ARG A 298 -24.79 30.30 7.10
C ARG A 298 -23.65 30.30 8.14
N ASN A 299 -22.40 30.37 7.66
CA ASN A 299 -21.19 30.49 8.48
C ASN A 299 -20.99 29.37 9.51
N ASN A 300 -21.39 28.14 9.17
CA ASN A 300 -21.36 27.01 10.09
C ASN A 300 -20.27 25.97 9.75
N ASP A 301 -19.29 26.36 8.93
CA ASP A 301 -18.23 25.48 8.42
C ASP A 301 -17.46 24.76 9.53
N GLU A 302 -17.21 25.41 10.68
CA GLU A 302 -16.48 24.79 11.79
C GLU A 302 -17.27 23.66 12.44
N THR A 303 -18.57 23.89 12.68
CA THR A 303 -19.49 22.88 13.22
C THR A 303 -19.60 21.71 12.25
N VAL A 304 -19.79 21.99 10.96
CA VAL A 304 -19.84 20.98 9.89
C VAL A 304 -18.54 20.15 9.90
N ARG A 305 -17.38 20.79 9.96
CA ARG A 305 -16.08 20.09 10.00
C ARG A 305 -15.95 19.19 11.21
N LYS A 306 -16.33 19.66 12.40
CA LYS A 306 -16.31 18.87 13.64
C LYS A 306 -17.26 17.68 13.56
N MET A 307 -18.48 17.89 13.06
CA MET A 307 -19.45 16.80 12.88
C MET A 307 -18.98 15.79 11.84
N MET A 308 -18.38 16.25 10.74
CA MET A 308 -17.73 15.39 9.75
C MET A 308 -16.62 14.57 10.42
N ASP A 309 -15.82 15.14 11.31
CA ASP A 309 -14.78 14.41 12.04
C ASP A 309 -15.34 13.30 12.91
N MET A 310 -16.34 13.63 13.72
CA MET A 310 -17.00 12.68 14.61
C MET A 310 -17.72 11.54 13.86
N THR A 311 -18.14 11.79 12.61
CA THR A 311 -18.85 10.83 11.76
C THR A 311 -17.98 10.11 10.73
N PHE A 312 -16.67 10.32 10.75
CA PHE A 312 -15.72 9.71 9.81
C PHE A 312 -15.81 8.18 9.77
N ALA A 313 -15.84 7.55 10.95
CA ALA A 313 -15.89 6.09 11.03
C ALA A 313 -17.17 5.53 10.42
N TYR A 314 -18.31 6.21 10.60
CA TYR A 314 -19.59 5.78 10.05
C TYR A 314 -19.63 5.87 8.53
N ARG A 315 -19.16 6.98 7.95
CA ARG A 315 -18.98 7.10 6.48
C ARG A 315 -18.10 6.00 5.92
N ARG A 316 -16.96 5.72 6.55
CA ARG A 316 -16.06 4.64 6.12
C ARG A 316 -16.71 3.28 6.20
N HIS A 317 -17.55 3.04 7.21
CA HIS A 317 -18.29 1.79 7.31
C HIS A 317 -19.22 1.64 6.11
N GLU A 318 -20.04 2.63 5.78
CA GLU A 318 -20.94 2.55 4.61
C GLU A 318 -20.19 2.31 3.30
N VAL A 319 -19.14 3.09 3.03
CA VAL A 319 -18.34 2.97 1.81
C VAL A 319 -17.71 1.58 1.70
N VAL A 320 -17.14 1.07 2.79
CA VAL A 320 -16.45 -0.22 2.80
C VAL A 320 -17.43 -1.39 2.85
N HIS A 321 -18.53 -1.31 3.59
CA HIS A 321 -19.50 -2.39 3.75
C HIS A 321 -20.47 -2.47 2.58
N ASP A 322 -21.10 -1.36 2.24
CA ASP A 322 -22.27 -1.34 1.36
C ASP A 322 -21.89 -1.00 -0.08
N SER A 323 -20.77 -0.29 -0.28
CA SER A 323 -20.31 0.17 -1.60
C SER A 323 -21.45 0.83 -2.40
N PRO A 324 -22.08 1.88 -1.84
CA PRO A 324 -23.25 2.51 -2.42
C PRO A 324 -22.91 3.23 -3.73
N LEU A 325 -23.93 3.46 -4.57
CA LEU A 325 -23.82 4.33 -5.74
C LEU A 325 -23.45 5.75 -5.30
N VAL A 326 -22.66 6.44 -6.13
CA VAL A 326 -22.17 7.79 -5.81
C VAL A 326 -23.32 8.78 -5.63
N ALA A 327 -24.39 8.67 -6.42
CA ALA A 327 -25.59 9.50 -6.29
C ALA A 327 -26.24 9.36 -4.90
N ASP A 328 -26.44 8.12 -4.46
CA ASP A 328 -27.08 7.82 -3.18
C ASP A 328 -26.19 8.29 -2.03
N PHE A 329 -24.88 8.00 -2.10
CA PHE A 329 -23.94 8.41 -1.07
C PHE A 329 -23.82 9.93 -0.96
N ARG A 330 -23.81 10.65 -2.09
CA ARG A 330 -23.83 12.11 -2.13
C ARG A 330 -25.09 12.69 -1.51
N SER A 331 -26.25 12.09 -1.77
CA SER A 331 -27.50 12.53 -1.15
C SER A 331 -27.47 12.40 0.38
N ARG A 332 -26.76 11.36 0.88
CA ARG A 332 -26.66 11.05 2.31
C ARG A 332 -25.59 11.87 3.03
N TRP A 333 -24.49 12.19 2.34
CA TRP A 333 -23.32 12.91 2.83
C TRP A 333 -22.93 14.11 1.93
N PRO A 334 -23.83 15.07 1.68
CA PRO A 334 -23.57 16.19 0.77
C PRO A 334 -22.39 17.06 1.21
N ALA A 335 -22.10 17.14 2.51
CA ALA A 335 -20.95 17.87 3.05
C ALA A 335 -19.60 17.30 2.59
N LEU A 336 -19.50 15.99 2.36
CA LEU A 336 -18.27 15.37 1.86
C LEU A 336 -17.87 15.92 0.49
N PHE A 337 -18.84 16.31 -0.34
CA PHE A 337 -18.62 16.81 -1.70
C PHE A 337 -18.35 18.32 -1.72
N GLN A 338 -17.56 18.79 -0.76
CA GLN A 338 -17.00 20.14 -0.70
C GLN A 338 -15.47 20.03 -0.67
N VAL A 339 -14.76 20.90 -1.40
CA VAL A 339 -13.29 20.87 -1.51
C VAL A 339 -12.60 20.77 -0.13
N ARG A 340 -13.10 21.50 0.86
CA ARG A 340 -12.57 21.49 2.23
C ARG A 340 -12.72 20.12 2.90
N GLU A 341 -13.89 19.52 2.79
CA GLU A 341 -14.18 18.22 3.40
C GLU A 341 -13.54 17.05 2.65
N ILE A 342 -13.36 17.14 1.32
CA ILE A 342 -12.58 16.14 0.56
C ILE A 342 -11.13 16.12 1.05
N ASN A 343 -10.52 17.30 1.22
CA ASN A 343 -9.17 17.40 1.79
C ASN A 343 -9.10 16.83 3.21
N ALA A 344 -10.08 17.16 4.07
CA ALA A 344 -10.14 16.67 5.44
C ALA A 344 -10.33 15.15 5.48
N GLU A 345 -11.25 14.60 4.68
CA GLU A 345 -11.52 13.16 4.61
C GLU A 345 -10.31 12.39 4.09
N PHE A 346 -9.65 12.88 3.04
CA PHE A 346 -8.41 12.29 2.54
C PHE A 346 -7.32 12.27 3.63
N ARG A 347 -7.18 13.38 4.40
CA ARG A 347 -6.24 13.45 5.53
C ARG A 347 -6.62 12.47 6.63
N ARG A 348 -7.90 12.28 6.95
CA ARG A 348 -8.34 11.25 7.91
C ARG A 348 -7.99 9.84 7.42
N ILE A 349 -8.07 9.57 6.12
CA ILE A 349 -7.79 8.26 5.53
C ILE A 349 -6.27 7.96 5.46
N THR A 350 -5.46 8.94 5.05
CA THR A 350 -4.05 8.74 4.69
C THR A 350 -3.05 9.43 5.61
N THR A 351 -3.51 10.33 6.49
CA THR A 351 -2.72 11.25 7.33
C THR A 351 -2.00 12.39 6.58
N LEU A 352 -2.13 12.47 5.24
CA LEU A 352 -1.47 13.49 4.42
C LEU A 352 -2.39 14.65 4.01
N PRO A 353 -1.87 15.89 3.90
CA PRO A 353 -2.64 17.01 3.37
C PRO A 353 -2.66 16.98 1.82
N LEU A 354 -3.80 16.55 1.25
CA LEU A 354 -3.96 16.29 -0.18
C LEU A 354 -3.56 17.45 -1.09
N GLN A 355 -4.29 18.57 -1.04
CA GLN A 355 -4.14 19.65 -2.01
C GLN A 355 -2.76 20.31 -1.93
N SER A 356 -2.26 20.63 -0.73
CA SER A 356 -0.96 21.29 -0.58
C SER A 356 0.19 20.37 -0.97
N LYS A 357 0.18 19.10 -0.56
CA LYS A 357 1.19 18.11 -0.94
C LYS A 357 1.16 17.88 -2.45
N PHE A 358 -0.01 17.64 -3.05
CA PHE A 358 -0.14 17.37 -4.47
C PHE A 358 0.41 18.52 -5.33
N LEU A 359 -0.06 19.75 -5.08
CA LEU A 359 0.34 20.91 -5.89
C LEU A 359 1.83 21.23 -5.73
N SER A 360 2.35 21.22 -4.49
CA SER A 360 3.78 21.51 -4.26
C SER A 360 4.69 20.46 -4.87
N GLN A 361 4.33 19.17 -4.81
CA GLN A 361 5.11 18.10 -5.40
C GLN A 361 5.02 18.11 -6.94
N LEU A 362 3.84 18.39 -7.50
CA LEU A 362 3.70 18.55 -8.95
C LEU A 362 4.59 19.69 -9.47
N ASP A 363 4.64 20.82 -8.76
CA ASP A 363 5.53 21.93 -9.11
C ASP A 363 7.00 21.53 -9.00
N TRP A 364 7.37 20.87 -7.90
CA TRP A 364 8.73 20.39 -7.65
C TRP A 364 9.24 19.47 -8.76
N PHE A 365 8.42 18.52 -9.21
CA PHE A 365 8.79 17.57 -10.27
C PHE A 365 8.61 18.11 -11.69
N SER A 366 7.98 19.27 -11.87
CA SER A 366 7.58 19.76 -13.20
C SER A 366 8.76 19.86 -14.18
N ASP A 367 9.89 20.42 -13.75
CA ASP A 367 11.02 20.64 -14.65
C ASP A 367 11.71 19.32 -15.05
N ASP A 368 11.73 18.34 -14.14
CA ASP A 368 12.25 17.01 -14.44
C ASP A 368 11.31 16.22 -15.35
N LEU A 369 10.00 16.33 -15.15
CA LEU A 369 9.00 15.77 -16.06
C LEU A 369 9.13 16.36 -17.46
N LEU A 370 9.30 17.69 -17.58
CA LEU A 370 9.54 18.34 -18.88
C LEU A 370 10.80 17.79 -19.56
N LYS A 371 11.92 17.66 -18.83
CA LYS A 371 13.16 17.06 -19.38
C LYS A 371 12.89 15.63 -19.86
N VAL A 372 12.17 14.83 -19.09
CA VAL A 372 11.83 13.44 -19.43
C VAL A 372 10.94 13.37 -20.67
N PHE A 373 9.97 14.28 -20.82
CA PHE A 373 9.11 14.38 -22.00
C PHE A 373 9.90 14.65 -23.28
N THR A 374 10.94 15.51 -23.23
CA THR A 374 11.75 15.82 -24.41
C THR A 374 12.55 14.62 -24.96
N LYS A 375 12.80 13.61 -24.12
CA LYS A 375 13.57 12.41 -24.47
C LYS A 375 12.75 11.35 -25.20
N LYS A 376 11.42 11.46 -25.20
CA LYS A 376 10.58 10.61 -26.04
C LYS A 376 10.74 11.03 -27.50
N GLY A 377 10.69 10.04 -28.40
CA GLY A 377 10.73 10.26 -29.85
C GLY A 377 9.39 9.96 -30.52
N GLY A 378 9.31 10.21 -31.83
CA GLY A 378 8.19 9.80 -32.68
C GLY A 378 6.86 10.47 -32.33
N VAL A 379 5.76 9.73 -32.53
CA VAL A 379 4.37 10.22 -32.36
C VAL A 379 4.10 10.69 -30.93
N VAL A 380 4.66 10.02 -29.92
CA VAL A 380 4.50 10.39 -28.50
C VAL A 380 5.05 11.79 -28.24
N ARG A 381 6.24 12.10 -28.78
CA ARG A 381 6.83 13.44 -28.63
C ARG A 381 5.93 14.52 -29.23
N LYS A 382 5.40 14.27 -30.42
CA LYS A 382 4.50 15.20 -31.10
C LYS A 382 3.24 15.47 -30.28
N ARG A 383 2.57 14.41 -29.81
CA ARG A 383 1.39 14.53 -28.94
C ARG A 383 1.69 15.32 -27.66
N ILE A 384 2.84 15.08 -27.03
CA ILE A 384 3.25 15.86 -25.85
C ILE A 384 3.48 17.33 -26.23
N GLN A 385 4.14 17.62 -27.35
CA GLN A 385 4.33 19.00 -27.81
C GLN A 385 3.00 19.71 -28.04
N ASP A 386 2.02 19.02 -28.62
CA ASP A 386 0.68 19.56 -28.89
C ASP A 386 -0.02 19.99 -27.59
N VAL A 387 0.02 19.17 -26.52
CA VAL A 387 -0.57 19.54 -25.23
C VAL A 387 0.23 20.56 -24.42
N MET A 388 1.47 20.86 -24.82
CA MET A 388 2.34 21.86 -24.17
C MET A 388 2.21 23.26 -24.81
N VAL A 389 1.52 23.39 -25.96
CA VAL A 389 1.31 24.67 -26.63
C VAL A 389 0.69 25.74 -25.72
N PRO A 390 -0.36 25.45 -24.91
CA PRO A 390 -0.96 26.47 -24.05
C PRO A 390 0.02 27.09 -23.05
N MET A 391 0.93 26.29 -22.48
CA MET A 391 1.97 26.77 -21.55
C MET A 391 2.92 27.79 -22.21
N SER A 392 3.13 27.72 -23.53
CA SER A 392 3.96 28.67 -24.27
C SER A 392 3.24 29.98 -24.60
N GLN A 393 1.90 29.97 -24.59
CA GLN A 393 1.04 31.11 -24.91
C GLN A 393 0.58 31.86 -23.65
N LYS A 394 0.27 31.13 -22.57
CA LYS A 394 -0.18 31.65 -21.28
C LYS A 394 0.66 31.05 -20.16
N ALA A 395 1.62 31.84 -19.68
CA ALA A 395 2.59 31.41 -18.66
C ALA A 395 2.02 31.52 -17.23
N THR A 396 0.89 30.86 -16.95
CA THR A 396 0.38 30.70 -15.58
C THR A 396 0.83 29.37 -14.98
N ILE A 397 0.86 29.28 -13.65
CA ILE A 397 1.21 28.04 -12.97
C ILE A 397 0.11 26.98 -13.17
N GLU A 398 -1.15 27.40 -13.25
CA GLU A 398 -2.30 26.53 -13.53
C GLU A 398 -2.19 25.88 -14.92
N THR A 399 -1.92 26.68 -15.96
CA THR A 399 -1.70 26.18 -17.32
C THR A 399 -0.50 25.24 -17.39
N LYS A 400 0.62 25.58 -16.72
CA LYS A 400 1.80 24.70 -16.63
C LYS A 400 1.40 23.35 -16.02
N ARG A 401 0.74 23.33 -14.86
CA ARG A 401 0.33 22.09 -14.18
C ARG A 401 -0.60 21.24 -15.04
N GLU A 402 -1.58 21.85 -15.71
CA GLU A 402 -2.47 21.14 -16.64
C GLU A 402 -1.71 20.48 -17.79
N CYS A 403 -0.82 21.23 -18.46
CA CYS A 403 0.02 20.69 -19.53
C CYS A 403 0.88 19.53 -19.03
N ILE A 404 1.47 19.62 -17.83
CA ILE A 404 2.26 18.54 -17.22
C ILE A 404 1.41 17.30 -16.99
N LEU A 405 0.20 17.44 -16.45
CA LEU A 405 -0.70 16.30 -16.20
C LEU A 405 -1.15 15.62 -17.50
N LYS A 406 -1.55 16.40 -18.51
CA LYS A 406 -1.89 15.86 -19.84
C LYS A 406 -0.67 15.20 -20.50
N GLY A 407 0.51 15.81 -20.39
CA GLY A 407 1.78 15.27 -20.90
C GLY A 407 2.19 13.97 -20.21
N LEU A 408 1.93 13.85 -18.90
CA LEU A 408 2.20 12.64 -18.11
C LEU A 408 1.35 11.46 -18.61
N CYS A 409 0.05 11.67 -18.85
CA CYS A 409 -0.83 10.65 -19.42
C CYS A 409 -0.25 10.12 -20.74
N ILE A 410 0.09 11.02 -21.67
CA ILE A 410 0.66 10.65 -22.97
C ILE A 410 2.00 9.93 -22.82
N TYR A 411 2.86 10.38 -21.90
CA TYR A 411 4.17 9.77 -21.65
C TYR A 411 4.06 8.30 -21.21
N LEU A 412 3.02 8.00 -20.42
CA LEU A 412 2.67 6.67 -19.92
C LEU A 412 1.83 5.85 -20.91
N ASN A 413 1.62 6.37 -22.13
CA ASN A 413 0.83 5.75 -23.19
C ASN A 413 -0.67 5.62 -22.83
N GLU A 414 -1.18 6.59 -22.09
CA GLU A 414 -2.59 6.74 -21.72
C GLU A 414 -3.19 7.98 -22.42
N ASP A 415 -4.51 8.05 -22.56
CA ASP A 415 -5.17 9.19 -23.21
C ASP A 415 -5.50 10.30 -22.20
N PRO A 416 -4.99 11.54 -22.38
CA PRO A 416 -5.37 12.66 -21.51
C PRO A 416 -6.88 12.96 -21.52
N GLN A 417 -7.63 12.56 -22.55
CA GLN A 417 -9.09 12.71 -22.61
C GLN A 417 -9.84 11.80 -21.64
N ASP A 418 -9.21 10.72 -21.17
CA ASP A 418 -9.79 9.87 -20.13
C ASP A 418 -9.71 10.56 -18.76
N LEU A 419 -8.77 11.49 -18.58
CA LEU A 419 -8.64 12.29 -17.35
C LEU A 419 -9.43 13.59 -17.44
N VAL A 420 -9.28 14.33 -18.53
CA VAL A 420 -9.84 15.69 -18.73
C VAL A 420 -10.58 15.74 -20.06
N ARG A 421 -11.90 15.90 -20.00
CA ARG A 421 -12.76 16.09 -21.17
C ARG A 421 -13.13 17.55 -21.32
N GLU A 422 -12.98 18.06 -22.54
CA GLU A 422 -13.32 19.45 -22.87
C GLU A 422 -14.66 19.48 -23.61
N TYR A 423 -15.53 20.39 -23.20
CA TYR A 423 -16.86 20.60 -23.74
C TYR A 423 -17.06 22.08 -24.07
N LEU A 424 -17.89 22.37 -25.07
CA LEU A 424 -18.31 23.74 -25.40
C LEU A 424 -19.63 24.05 -24.68
N ASP A 425 -19.77 25.29 -24.20
CA ASP A 425 -20.95 25.78 -23.45
C ASP A 425 -22.29 25.63 -24.21
N VAL A 426 -22.25 25.78 -25.54
CA VAL A 426 -23.43 25.65 -26.43
C VAL A 426 -23.95 24.22 -26.63
N ASP A 427 -23.15 23.19 -26.33
CA ASP A 427 -23.46 21.77 -26.63
C ASP A 427 -24.14 21.01 -25.48
N PHE A 428 -24.96 21.68 -24.68
CA PHE A 428 -25.54 21.14 -23.44
C PHE A 428 -26.15 19.72 -23.59
N ALA A 429 -26.92 19.47 -24.67
CA ALA A 429 -27.57 18.19 -24.89
C ALA A 429 -26.60 17.04 -25.25
N SER A 430 -25.51 17.33 -25.96
CA SER A 430 -24.47 16.34 -26.28
C SER A 430 -23.58 16.09 -25.06
N ASN A 431 -23.22 17.16 -24.35
CA ASN A 431 -22.42 17.12 -23.13
C ASN A 431 -23.12 16.28 -22.05
N GLU A 432 -24.43 16.43 -21.85
CA GLU A 432 -25.18 15.66 -20.84
C GLU A 432 -25.16 14.15 -21.11
N ALA A 433 -25.27 13.73 -22.37
CA ALA A 433 -25.25 12.32 -22.75
C ALA A 433 -23.86 11.68 -22.52
N ASP A 434 -22.79 12.43 -22.74
CA ASP A 434 -21.42 11.95 -22.56
C ASP A 434 -20.96 12.02 -21.10
N ILE A 435 -21.41 13.02 -20.35
CA ILE A 435 -21.27 13.08 -18.89
C ILE A 435 -21.88 11.83 -18.26
N LYS A 436 -23.10 11.44 -18.64
CA LYS A 436 -23.77 10.23 -18.12
C LYS A 436 -23.02 8.92 -18.40
N LYS A 437 -22.19 8.86 -19.45
CA LYS A 437 -21.35 7.70 -19.77
C LYS A 437 -20.00 7.73 -19.04
N THR A 438 -19.63 8.86 -18.45
CA THR A 438 -18.34 9.04 -17.79
C THR A 438 -18.36 8.34 -16.43
N VAL A 439 -17.55 7.28 -16.29
CA VAL A 439 -17.42 6.55 -15.03
C VAL A 439 -16.66 7.39 -14.00
N LEU A 440 -15.58 8.05 -14.43
CA LEU A 440 -14.73 8.87 -13.60
C LEU A 440 -13.94 9.84 -14.48
N GLY A 441 -14.00 11.14 -14.20
CA GLY A 441 -13.22 12.12 -14.96
C GLY A 441 -13.45 13.58 -14.57
N ILE A 442 -12.64 14.46 -15.15
CA ILE A 442 -12.75 15.92 -15.02
C ILE A 442 -13.39 16.45 -16.31
N TYR A 443 -14.34 17.37 -16.17
CA TYR A 443 -14.85 18.12 -17.30
C TYR A 443 -14.37 19.57 -17.25
N VAL A 444 -14.17 20.16 -18.41
CA VAL A 444 -13.80 21.57 -18.61
C VAL A 444 -14.77 22.14 -19.63
N VAL A 445 -15.54 23.15 -19.24
CA VAL A 445 -16.45 23.88 -20.13
C VAL A 445 -15.73 25.13 -20.63
N LYS A 446 -15.64 25.30 -21.95
CA LYS A 446 -15.04 26.46 -22.61
C LYS A 446 -16.11 27.26 -23.35
N HIS A 447 -15.89 28.57 -23.45
CA HIS A 447 -16.73 29.44 -24.27
C HIS A 447 -16.51 29.14 -25.77
N GLU A 448 -17.59 29.16 -26.55
CA GLU A 448 -17.61 28.84 -28.00
C GLU A 448 -16.56 29.63 -28.84
N PHE A 449 -16.23 30.86 -28.42
CA PHE A 449 -15.28 31.75 -29.12
C PHE A 449 -14.02 32.08 -28.30
N ALA A 450 -13.79 31.36 -27.20
CA ALA A 450 -12.59 31.56 -26.40
C ALA A 450 -11.35 31.10 -27.19
N ASP A 451 -10.35 31.98 -27.28
CA ASP A 451 -9.00 31.56 -27.62
C ASP A 451 -8.51 30.53 -26.59
N THR A 452 -7.51 29.70 -26.94
CA THR A 452 -6.89 28.71 -26.03
C THR A 452 -6.26 29.30 -24.76
N THR A 453 -6.34 30.62 -24.59
CA THR A 453 -5.79 31.43 -23.52
C THR A 453 -6.85 31.96 -22.55
N GLU A 454 -8.15 31.90 -22.85
CA GLU A 454 -9.19 32.32 -21.91
C GLU A 454 -9.40 31.27 -20.81
N ASP A 455 -9.80 31.74 -19.62
CA ASP A 455 -10.12 30.84 -18.52
C ASP A 455 -11.42 30.06 -18.85
N PRO A 456 -11.50 28.77 -18.51
CA PRO A 456 -12.71 27.99 -18.73
C PRO A 456 -13.87 28.53 -17.89
N GLU A 457 -15.09 28.38 -18.41
CA GLU A 457 -16.32 28.78 -17.73
C GLU A 457 -16.51 27.96 -16.45
N ASP A 458 -16.30 26.65 -16.55
CA ASP A 458 -16.41 25.75 -15.42
C ASP A 458 -15.40 24.59 -15.53
N ILE A 459 -14.95 24.12 -14.38
CA ILE A 459 -14.19 22.89 -14.23
C ILE A 459 -14.79 22.12 -13.07
N GLY A 460 -15.11 20.86 -13.32
CA GLY A 460 -15.69 19.99 -12.30
C GLY A 460 -15.35 18.52 -12.48
N ILE A 461 -15.99 17.69 -11.67
CA ILE A 461 -15.72 16.26 -11.59
C ILE A 461 -17.02 15.49 -11.79
N VAL A 462 -16.94 14.44 -12.59
CA VAL A 462 -18.02 13.47 -12.82
C VAL A 462 -17.59 12.11 -12.29
N LEU A 463 -18.49 11.48 -11.51
CA LEU A 463 -18.35 10.13 -10.99
C LEU A 463 -19.65 9.35 -11.24
N GLU A 464 -19.56 8.16 -11.81
CA GLU A 464 -20.71 7.30 -12.14
C GLU A 464 -21.81 8.04 -12.91
N GLY A 465 -21.43 8.91 -13.85
CA GLY A 465 -22.36 9.70 -14.65
C GLY A 465 -23.01 10.89 -13.93
N VAL A 466 -22.58 11.20 -12.70
CA VAL A 466 -23.09 12.31 -11.89
C VAL A 466 -22.02 13.38 -11.71
N GLU A 467 -22.37 14.64 -12.01
CA GLU A 467 -21.55 15.80 -11.68
C GLU A 467 -21.51 15.97 -10.15
N VAL A 468 -20.36 15.68 -9.53
CA VAL A 468 -20.21 15.70 -8.06
C VAL A 468 -19.58 16.98 -7.53
N LEU A 469 -18.82 17.69 -8.35
CA LEU A 469 -18.20 18.98 -8.06
C LEU A 469 -18.19 19.85 -9.32
N SER A 470 -18.32 21.16 -9.11
CA SER A 470 -18.19 22.24 -10.11
C SER A 470 -17.46 23.43 -9.49
N GLY A 471 -17.05 24.39 -10.31
CA GLY A 471 -16.43 25.65 -9.89
C GLY A 471 -15.01 25.48 -9.32
N LEU A 472 -14.25 24.47 -9.76
CA LEU A 472 -12.91 24.17 -9.22
C LEU A 472 -11.81 25.10 -9.76
N GLY A 473 -12.08 25.82 -10.86
CA GLY A 473 -11.22 26.87 -11.41
C GLY A 473 -9.95 26.40 -12.14
N ASN A 474 -9.30 25.29 -11.74
CA ASN A 474 -8.17 24.72 -12.49
C ASN A 474 -8.12 23.18 -12.46
N VAL A 475 -7.55 22.59 -13.53
CA VAL A 475 -7.44 21.14 -13.71
C VAL A 475 -6.57 20.46 -12.65
N ALA A 476 -5.54 21.15 -12.13
CA ALA A 476 -4.66 20.56 -11.12
C ALA A 476 -5.37 20.35 -9.78
N LEU A 477 -6.17 21.34 -9.36
CA LEU A 477 -7.05 21.20 -8.20
C LEU A 477 -8.11 20.13 -8.43
N ALA A 478 -8.73 20.09 -9.62
CA ALA A 478 -9.69 19.05 -9.96
C ALA A 478 -9.07 17.64 -9.91
N THR A 479 -7.84 17.48 -10.38
CA THR A 479 -7.11 16.21 -10.31
C THR A 479 -6.82 15.80 -8.86
N ALA A 480 -6.42 16.76 -8.01
CA ALA A 480 -6.24 16.51 -6.59
C ALA A 480 -7.57 16.10 -5.94
N MET A 481 -8.66 16.82 -6.19
CA MET A 481 -9.99 16.52 -5.62
C MET A 481 -10.54 15.18 -6.10
N LEU A 482 -10.30 14.83 -7.37
CA LEU A 482 -10.65 13.53 -7.93
C LEU A 482 -9.93 12.40 -7.19
N LEU A 483 -8.62 12.58 -6.93
CA LEU A 483 -7.85 11.65 -6.12
C LEU A 483 -8.41 11.55 -4.69
N GLY A 484 -8.78 12.68 -4.09
CA GLY A 484 -9.45 12.73 -2.79
C GLY A 484 -10.74 11.92 -2.74
N LEU A 485 -11.60 12.08 -3.76
CA LEU A 485 -12.86 11.35 -3.88
C LEU A 485 -12.65 9.86 -4.12
N ILE A 486 -11.66 9.47 -4.94
CA ILE A 486 -11.29 8.07 -5.16
C ILE A 486 -10.97 7.36 -3.83
N TYR A 487 -10.27 8.02 -2.91
CA TYR A 487 -9.97 7.46 -1.59
C TYR A 487 -11.19 7.48 -0.68
N SER A 488 -11.90 8.61 -0.64
CA SER A 488 -13.07 8.82 0.22
C SER A 488 -14.15 7.78 -0.06
N LEU A 489 -14.39 7.47 -1.34
CA LEU A 489 -15.41 6.55 -1.84
C LEU A 489 -14.85 5.14 -2.13
N ASN A 490 -13.58 4.86 -1.81
CA ASN A 490 -12.93 3.56 -2.03
C ASN A 490 -13.06 3.05 -3.49
N LEU A 491 -12.98 3.95 -4.46
CA LEU A 491 -13.10 3.65 -5.89
C LEU A 491 -11.84 2.98 -6.41
N THR A 492 -11.94 2.16 -7.45
CA THR A 492 -10.76 1.68 -8.19
C THR A 492 -10.24 2.78 -9.12
N TYR A 493 -8.93 2.81 -9.36
CA TYR A 493 -8.41 3.64 -10.45
C TYR A 493 -8.98 3.12 -11.78
N PRO A 494 -9.39 4.02 -12.71
CA PRO A 494 -9.83 3.61 -14.03
C PRO A 494 -8.69 2.89 -14.76
N GLN A 495 -9.04 1.89 -15.58
CA GLN A 495 -8.06 1.02 -16.22
C GLN A 495 -7.22 1.81 -17.25
N GLU A 496 -7.84 2.80 -17.87
CA GLU A 496 -7.30 3.68 -18.91
C GLU A 496 -6.24 4.64 -18.37
N LEU A 497 -6.25 4.93 -17.05
CA LEU A 497 -5.30 5.84 -16.38
C LEU A 497 -4.55 5.17 -15.22
N HIS A 498 -4.43 3.84 -15.23
CA HIS A 498 -3.85 3.07 -14.14
C HIS A 498 -2.45 3.58 -13.76
N TYR A 499 -1.58 3.83 -14.74
CA TYR A 499 -0.21 4.26 -14.50
C TYR A 499 -0.14 5.73 -14.11
N THR A 500 -0.97 6.60 -14.69
CA THR A 500 -1.03 8.00 -14.26
C THR A 500 -1.40 8.09 -12.79
N PHE A 501 -2.49 7.43 -12.36
CA PHE A 501 -2.87 7.42 -10.94
C PHE A 501 -1.83 6.74 -10.04
N GLU A 502 -1.11 5.72 -10.54
CA GLU A 502 0.00 5.12 -9.82
C GLU A 502 1.15 6.11 -9.59
N VAL A 503 1.53 6.90 -10.60
CA VAL A 503 2.55 7.96 -10.48
C VAL A 503 2.08 9.06 -9.53
N LEU A 504 0.83 9.53 -9.68
CA LEU A 504 0.27 10.56 -8.78
C LEU A 504 0.25 10.08 -7.32
N GLN A 505 -0.10 8.82 -7.08
CA GLN A 505 -0.07 8.25 -5.74
C GLN A 505 1.36 8.09 -5.22
N LYS A 506 2.23 7.37 -5.93
CA LYS A 506 3.50 6.87 -5.38
C LYS A 506 4.63 7.90 -5.44
N ILE A 507 4.60 8.78 -6.44
CA ILE A 507 5.64 9.79 -6.66
C ILE A 507 5.17 11.15 -6.15
N ILE A 508 4.01 11.63 -6.62
CA ILE A 508 3.54 12.97 -6.24
C ILE A 508 3.04 13.03 -4.79
N LEU A 509 2.31 12.01 -4.33
CA LEU A 509 1.86 11.94 -2.93
C LEU A 509 2.77 11.14 -2.00
N GLU A 510 3.79 10.45 -2.54
CA GLU A 510 4.71 9.58 -1.78
C GLU A 510 4.00 8.46 -0.99
N LEU A 511 2.83 8.01 -1.45
CA LEU A 511 2.04 6.95 -0.83
C LEU A 511 2.42 5.57 -1.41
N ASP A 512 2.78 4.59 -0.56
CA ASP A 512 3.22 3.23 -0.97
C ASP A 512 4.46 3.22 -1.90
N SER A 513 5.47 4.06 -1.61
CA SER A 513 6.70 4.22 -2.42
C SER A 513 7.56 2.96 -2.61
N HIS A 514 7.24 1.85 -1.94
CA HIS A 514 8.08 0.63 -1.93
C HIS A 514 8.02 -0.23 -3.20
N LYS A 515 7.08 -0.04 -4.14
CA LYS A 515 6.98 -0.82 -5.40
C LYS A 515 6.29 -0.03 -6.52
N LEU A 516 6.97 0.28 -7.62
CA LEU A 516 6.34 0.71 -8.89
C LEU A 516 5.99 -0.52 -9.76
N SER A 517 4.91 -0.49 -10.53
CA SER A 517 4.51 -1.59 -11.42
C SER A 517 5.45 -1.75 -12.62
N CYS A 518 5.63 -2.98 -13.12
CA CYS A 518 6.61 -3.31 -14.16
C CYS A 518 6.36 -2.65 -15.54
N GLN A 519 5.14 -2.16 -15.82
CA GLN A 519 4.85 -1.41 -17.05
C GLN A 519 5.09 0.10 -16.91
N SER A 520 5.03 0.65 -15.69
CA SER A 520 5.54 2.01 -15.42
C SER A 520 7.06 2.11 -15.63
N THR A 521 7.75 0.98 -15.57
CA THR A 521 9.14 0.78 -16.00
C THR A 521 9.18 0.19 -17.40
N GLY A 522 8.91 0.98 -18.44
CA GLY A 522 8.80 0.49 -19.82
C GLY A 522 9.85 -0.56 -20.22
N THR A 523 9.35 -1.72 -20.69
CA THR A 523 10.00 -2.83 -21.41
C THR A 523 11.52 -2.98 -21.27
N GLU A 524 11.92 -4.11 -20.67
CA GLU A 524 13.27 -4.72 -20.62
C GLU A 524 14.26 -4.19 -21.67
N ASN A 525 15.03 -3.16 -21.26
CA ASN A 525 16.32 -2.66 -21.80
C ASN A 525 16.56 -1.16 -21.53
N LYS A 526 15.80 -0.49 -20.66
CA LYS A 526 16.03 0.94 -20.31
C LYS A 526 15.86 1.23 -18.82
N THR A 527 16.62 0.54 -17.97
CA THR A 527 16.69 0.72 -16.50
C THR A 527 17.37 2.04 -16.07
N LEU A 528 17.17 3.18 -16.76
CA LEU A 528 17.94 4.41 -16.46
C LEU A 528 17.18 5.75 -16.49
N HIS A 529 15.85 5.81 -16.67
CA HIS A 529 15.18 7.13 -16.81
C HIS A 529 13.99 7.49 -15.92
N LEU A 530 13.36 6.56 -15.20
CA LEU A 530 12.53 6.90 -14.04
C LEU A 530 13.25 6.67 -12.71
N GLU A 531 14.26 5.79 -12.69
CA GLU A 531 15.19 5.68 -11.57
C GLU A 531 16.03 6.94 -11.35
N SER A 532 16.19 7.84 -12.34
CA SER A 532 16.85 9.13 -12.08
C SER A 532 15.97 10.11 -11.32
N VAL A 533 14.64 10.02 -11.46
CA VAL A 533 13.69 10.80 -10.65
C VAL A 533 13.57 10.18 -9.26
N SER A 534 13.56 8.84 -9.15
CA SER A 534 13.61 8.14 -7.87
C SER A 534 14.97 8.28 -7.16
N GLY A 535 16.09 8.28 -7.88
CA GLY A 535 17.44 8.36 -7.35
C GLY A 535 17.82 9.75 -6.86
N ALA A 536 17.24 10.80 -7.46
CA ALA A 536 17.31 12.16 -6.93
C ALA A 536 16.42 12.37 -5.69
N VAL A 537 15.40 11.53 -5.48
CA VAL A 537 14.44 11.62 -4.35
C VAL A 537 14.93 10.86 -3.11
N PHE A 538 15.86 9.90 -3.25
CA PHE A 538 16.38 9.11 -2.11
C PHE A 538 17.81 9.46 -1.66
N GLU A 539 18.48 10.46 -2.25
CA GLU A 539 19.78 10.94 -1.75
C GLU A 539 19.69 12.40 -1.24
N GLY A 540 19.40 12.52 0.06
CA GLY A 540 19.62 13.70 0.90
C GLY A 540 20.10 13.24 2.29
N PRO A 541 21.01 13.98 2.94
CA PRO A 541 22.32 13.48 3.34
C PRO A 541 22.25 12.70 4.65
N PHE A 542 22.47 11.40 4.62
CA PHE A 542 23.18 10.60 5.62
C PHE A 542 23.00 9.14 5.17
N VAL A 543 24.08 8.35 5.21
CA VAL A 543 24.11 6.93 4.85
C VAL A 543 24.36 6.59 3.36
N PHE A 544 25.44 7.12 2.78
CA PHE A 544 26.24 6.37 1.79
C PHE A 544 27.74 6.62 2.00
N LYS A 545 28.33 5.88 2.94
CA LYS A 545 29.81 5.73 3.00
C LYS A 545 30.27 4.27 3.13
N LEU A 546 29.41 3.29 2.86
CA LEU A 546 29.79 1.87 2.98
C LEU A 546 29.36 0.94 1.83
N TYR A 547 28.63 1.43 0.82
CA TYR A 547 28.22 0.58 -0.29
C TYR A 547 29.18 0.59 -1.50
N ALA A 548 30.21 1.44 -1.49
CA ALA A 548 31.23 1.48 -2.55
C ALA A 548 32.43 0.53 -2.34
N ILE A 549 32.51 -0.19 -1.21
CA ILE A 549 33.62 -1.12 -0.94
C ILE A 549 33.29 -2.58 -1.29
N SER A 550 32.01 -2.94 -1.44
CA SER A 550 31.65 -4.33 -1.79
C SER A 550 31.68 -4.64 -3.29
N HIS A 551 31.69 -3.64 -4.18
CA HIS A 551 31.67 -3.86 -5.64
C HIS A 551 33.05 -3.77 -6.32
N VAL A 552 34.10 -3.35 -5.61
CA VAL A 552 35.49 -3.44 -6.09
C VAL A 552 36.12 -4.79 -5.73
N CYS A 553 35.65 -5.48 -4.69
CA CYS A 553 36.22 -6.76 -4.28
C CYS A 553 35.70 -7.99 -5.05
N THR A 554 34.62 -7.90 -5.83
CA THR A 554 34.11 -9.03 -6.63
C THR A 554 34.61 -9.03 -8.08
N PHE A 555 35.22 -7.93 -8.54
CA PHE A 555 35.80 -7.83 -9.89
C PHE A 555 37.28 -8.26 -9.92
N LEU A 556 37.98 -8.25 -8.77
CA LEU A 556 39.39 -8.66 -8.67
C LEU A 556 39.61 -10.16 -8.43
N SER A 557 38.57 -10.96 -8.16
CA SER A 557 38.69 -12.43 -8.00
C SER A 557 38.21 -13.25 -9.20
N ARG A 558 37.76 -12.61 -10.29
CA ARG A 558 37.36 -13.30 -11.54
C ARG A 558 38.19 -12.94 -12.78
N GLY A 559 39.18 -12.04 -12.64
CA GLY A 559 40.08 -11.63 -13.74
C GLY A 559 41.40 -12.42 -13.85
N HIS A 560 41.58 -13.54 -13.13
CA HIS A 560 42.86 -14.26 -13.08
C HIS A 560 42.84 -15.67 -13.68
N LEU A 561 41.88 -16.01 -14.55
CA LEU A 561 41.85 -17.35 -15.17
C LEU A 561 41.48 -17.38 -16.66
N ILE A 562 41.62 -16.28 -17.40
CA ILE A 562 41.46 -16.29 -18.87
C ILE A 562 42.49 -15.35 -19.50
N PHE A 563 43.77 -15.67 -19.38
CA PHE A 563 44.83 -15.16 -20.27
C PHE A 563 45.99 -16.18 -20.33
N GLN A 564 45.71 -17.35 -20.89
CA GLN A 564 46.71 -18.12 -21.63
C GLN A 564 46.03 -18.57 -22.93
N ASN A 565 46.68 -18.24 -24.05
CA ASN A 565 46.24 -18.43 -25.43
C ASN A 565 45.19 -17.43 -25.93
N PHE A 566 45.64 -16.32 -26.53
CA PHE A 566 45.58 -16.11 -27.98
C PHE A 566 46.13 -14.71 -28.28
N GLY A 567 47.12 -14.66 -29.16
CA GLY A 567 47.71 -13.43 -29.68
C GLY A 567 46.88 -12.83 -30.83
N LEU A 568 47.14 -11.54 -31.06
CA LEU A 568 46.77 -10.69 -32.19
C LEU A 568 45.31 -10.19 -32.27
N LEU A 569 45.20 -8.87 -32.52
CA LEU A 569 44.04 -7.95 -32.54
C LEU A 569 43.65 -7.45 -31.12
N VAL A 570 43.86 -6.18 -30.73
CA VAL A 570 43.51 -4.93 -31.41
C VAL A 570 44.41 -3.81 -30.89
N GLN A 571 45.20 -3.20 -31.78
CA GLN A 571 46.14 -2.12 -31.47
C GLN A 571 45.55 -0.72 -31.79
N LEU A 572 44.31 -0.44 -31.38
CA LEU A 572 43.64 0.82 -31.78
C LEU A 572 42.78 1.53 -30.72
N ASN A 573 42.84 1.17 -29.43
CA ASN A 573 42.00 1.85 -28.41
C ASN A 573 42.70 2.35 -27.13
N VAL A 574 44.04 2.36 -27.09
CA VAL A 574 44.77 2.81 -25.87
C VAL A 574 45.09 4.32 -25.88
N TYR A 575 44.91 5.01 -27.01
CA TYR A 575 45.29 6.44 -27.09
C TYR A 575 44.21 7.43 -26.61
N HIS A 576 42.95 7.00 -26.42
CA HIS A 576 41.86 7.90 -26.04
C HIS A 576 41.56 7.95 -24.53
N VAL A 577 42.05 6.97 -23.76
CA VAL A 577 41.81 6.89 -22.30
C VAL A 577 42.81 7.77 -21.52
N TYR A 578 44.04 7.92 -22.01
CA TYR A 578 45.09 8.69 -21.32
C TYR A 578 44.93 10.22 -21.38
N LYS A 579 44.07 10.76 -22.26
CA LYS A 579 43.83 12.20 -22.35
C LYS A 579 42.78 12.69 -21.33
N TYR A 580 41.88 11.82 -20.88
CA TYR A 580 40.78 12.17 -19.96
C TYR A 580 41.19 12.19 -18.48
N GLU A 581 42.25 11.46 -18.10
CA GLU A 581 42.78 11.42 -16.72
C GLU A 581 43.65 12.63 -16.34
N GLN A 582 44.24 13.33 -17.31
CA GLN A 582 45.09 14.51 -17.04
C GLN A 582 44.26 15.79 -16.82
N GLU A 583 43.15 15.96 -17.53
CA GLU A 583 42.29 17.16 -17.41
C GLU A 583 41.41 17.13 -16.14
N SER A 584 41.06 15.94 -15.64
CA SER A 584 40.26 15.76 -14.42
C SER A 584 41.07 15.94 -13.11
N MET A 585 42.40 15.74 -13.14
CA MET A 585 43.26 15.98 -11.97
C MET A 585 43.65 17.46 -11.76
N GLN A 586 43.48 18.33 -12.75
CA GLN A 586 43.72 19.77 -12.60
C GLN A 586 42.52 20.52 -11.99
N PHE A 587 41.29 20.03 -12.18
CA PHE A 587 40.09 20.68 -11.65
C PHE A 587 39.92 20.48 -10.12
N ILE A 588 40.38 19.34 -9.59
CA ILE A 588 40.25 18.99 -8.16
C ILE A 588 41.24 19.77 -7.26
N LYS A 589 42.29 20.38 -7.82
CA LYS A 589 43.22 21.23 -7.05
C LYS A 589 42.80 22.71 -6.92
N CYS A 590 41.74 23.14 -7.61
CA CYS A 590 41.39 24.57 -7.67
C CYS A 590 40.20 25.00 -6.79
N VAL A 591 39.49 24.10 -6.09
CA VAL A 591 38.16 24.44 -5.52
C VAL A 591 38.04 24.34 -3.98
N CYS A 592 39.06 24.01 -3.19
CA CYS A 592 38.97 24.12 -1.72
C CYS A 592 40.34 24.22 -1.00
N PRO A 593 40.91 25.43 -0.81
CA PRO A 593 41.70 25.74 0.37
C PRO A 593 40.77 26.28 1.48
N PHE A 594 41.07 25.99 2.75
CA PHE A 594 40.32 26.35 3.96
C PHE A 594 39.28 25.34 4.48
N LEU A 595 39.77 24.22 5.02
CA LEU A 595 39.28 23.66 6.28
C LEU A 595 40.51 23.06 6.99
N ASN A 596 41.01 23.78 8.00
CA ASN A 596 41.87 23.24 9.05
C ASN A 596 40.99 22.52 10.07
#